data_AF-A0A543IPA8-F1
#
_entry.id   AF-A0A543IPA8-F1
#
_cell.length_a   1.000
_cell.length_b   1.000
_cell.length_c   1.000
_cell.angle_alpha   90.00
_cell.angle_beta   90.00
_cell.angle_gamma   90.00
#
_symmetry.space_group_name_H-M   'P 1'
#
loop_
_entity.id
_entity.type
_entity.pdbx_description
1 polymer ?
#
loop_
_entity_poly.entity_id
_entity_poly.type
_entity_poly.pdbx_seq_one_letter_code
_entity_poly.pdbx_strand_id
1 'polypeptide(L)'
;MTTLPQWMTSSPLPSIWPDDRYELRCALPAPFFATTDRYHFPNHAHEAAHRIRQEGQAMEIQVIRLSDGAVLFDLLAGIDRPLNEW
;
A
#
# COMPACT_ATOMS: atom_id res chain seq x y z
N MET A 1 -18.80 27.46 32.32
CA MET A 1 -18.53 27.13 30.91
C MET A 1 -17.07 27.45 30.67
N THR A 2 -16.22 26.43 30.54
CA THR A 2 -14.77 26.62 30.43
C THR A 2 -14.40 26.62 28.96
N THR A 3 -14.11 27.81 28.42
CA THR A 3 -13.68 27.99 27.03
C THR A 3 -12.23 27.52 26.91
N LEU A 4 -11.99 26.46 26.13
CA LEU A 4 -10.63 25.98 25.88
C LEU A 4 -9.84 27.04 25.09
N PRO A 5 -8.56 27.27 25.42
CA PRO A 5 -7.77 28.30 24.79
C PRO A 5 -7.44 27.95 23.33
N GLN A 6 -7.53 28.96 22.46
CA GLN A 6 -7.42 28.89 20.99
C GLN A 6 -6.14 28.23 20.45
N TRP A 7 -5.07 28.14 21.25
CA TRP A 7 -3.84 27.44 20.84
C TRP A 7 -4.00 25.91 20.78
N MET A 8 -5.00 25.35 21.48
CA MET A 8 -5.36 23.93 21.39
C MET A 8 -6.12 23.58 20.10
N THR A 9 -6.49 24.57 19.27
CA THR A 9 -7.17 24.39 17.98
C THR A 9 -6.22 24.71 16.82
N SER A 10 -4.95 24.30 16.93
CA SER A 10 -4.04 24.37 15.79
C SER A 10 -4.40 23.23 14.83
N SER A 11 -4.92 23.58 13.64
CA SER A 11 -5.09 22.62 12.56
C SER A 11 -3.76 21.89 12.32
N PRO A 12 -3.76 20.56 12.14
CA PRO A 12 -2.53 19.83 11.87
C PRO A 12 -1.84 20.45 10.65
N LEU A 13 -0.53 20.62 10.74
CA LEU A 13 0.27 21.07 9.60
C LEU A 13 0.05 20.09 8.45
N PRO A 14 -0.05 20.59 7.20
CA PRO A 14 -0.20 19.72 6.04
C PRO A 14 0.97 18.74 5.99
N SER A 15 0.69 17.48 5.62
CA SER A 15 1.73 16.48 5.41
C SER A 15 2.68 16.98 4.32
N ILE A 16 3.99 16.98 4.61
CA ILE A 16 5.02 17.26 3.61
C ILE A 16 5.25 16.07 2.68
N TRP A 17 4.79 14.89 3.09
CA TRP A 17 4.83 13.67 2.29
C TRP A 17 3.53 13.55 1.51
N PRO A 18 3.61 13.22 0.22
CA PRO A 18 2.40 12.99 -0.55
C PRO A 18 1.71 11.72 -0.04
N ASP A 19 0.39 11.65 -0.19
CA ASP A 19 -0.38 10.50 0.30
C ASP A 19 0.07 9.20 -0.39
N ASP A 20 0.10 8.12 0.38
CA ASP A 20 0.29 6.78 -0.17
C ASP A 20 -0.87 6.47 -1.13
N ARG A 21 -0.54 5.91 -2.29
CA ARG A 21 -1.52 5.61 -3.35
C ARG A 21 -1.74 4.13 -3.54
N TYR A 22 -0.81 3.31 -3.05
CA TYR A 22 -0.80 1.87 -3.27
C TYR A 22 -0.47 1.14 -1.98
N GLU A 23 -1.20 0.07 -1.71
CA GLU A 23 -0.93 -0.83 -0.61
C GLU A 23 -0.59 -2.22 -1.17
N LEU A 24 0.62 -2.68 -0.87
CA LEU A 24 1.11 -4.01 -1.16
C LEU A 24 0.96 -4.85 0.10
N ARG A 25 0.23 -5.96 -0.01
CA ARG A 25 0.08 -6.95 1.03
C ARG A 25 0.76 -8.23 0.58
N CYS A 26 1.55 -8.84 1.44
CA CYS A 26 2.04 -10.18 1.18
C CYS A 26 1.95 -11.07 2.41
N ALA A 27 1.71 -12.36 2.17
CA ALA A 27 1.70 -13.38 3.22
C ALA A 27 2.79 -14.39 2.93
N LEU A 28 3.60 -14.68 3.95
CA LEU A 28 4.67 -15.67 3.90
C LEU A 28 4.24 -16.94 4.66
N PRO A 29 4.81 -18.12 4.36
CA PRO A 29 4.58 -19.34 5.10
C PRO A 29 4.96 -19.17 6.58
N ALA A 30 4.30 -19.90 7.48
CA ALA A 30 4.72 -19.95 8.87
C ALA A 30 6.20 -20.35 8.98
N PRO A 31 7.00 -19.73 9.87
CA PRO A 31 6.60 -18.86 10.99
C PRO A 31 6.53 -17.36 10.66
N PHE A 32 6.62 -16.97 9.38
CA PHE A 32 6.66 -15.56 9.00
C PHE A 32 5.27 -14.92 9.04
N PHE A 33 5.23 -13.62 9.32
CA PHE A 33 4.00 -12.83 9.38
C PHE A 33 3.65 -12.24 8.02
N ALA A 34 2.38 -11.88 7.84
CA ALA A 34 1.98 -11.04 6.73
C ALA A 34 2.59 -9.64 6.87
N THR A 35 3.06 -9.06 5.77
CA THR A 35 3.54 -7.68 5.73
C THR A 35 2.62 -6.82 4.89
N THR A 36 2.63 -5.53 5.17
CA THR A 36 1.89 -4.52 4.42
C THR A 36 2.79 -3.31 4.24
N ASP A 37 3.11 -3.03 2.98
CA ASP A 37 3.94 -1.88 2.58
C ASP A 37 3.09 -0.92 1.77
N ARG A 38 3.38 0.38 1.88
CA ARG A 38 2.68 1.42 1.14
C ARG A 38 3.63 2.19 0.26
N TYR A 39 3.12 2.56 -0.92
CA TYR A 39 3.89 3.25 -1.93
C TYR A 39 3.12 4.46 -2.44
N HIS A 40 3.87 5.55 -2.62
CA HIS A 40 3.37 6.71 -3.32
C HIS A 40 3.43 6.57 -4.85
N PHE A 41 4.45 5.89 -5.39
CA PHE A 41 4.68 5.77 -6.83
C PHE A 41 4.29 4.39 -7.37
N PRO A 42 3.56 4.31 -8.51
CA PRO A 42 3.12 3.04 -9.08
C PRO A 42 4.28 2.14 -9.49
N ASN A 43 5.34 2.72 -10.07
CA ASN A 43 6.51 1.97 -10.52
C ASN A 43 7.16 1.17 -9.39
N HIS A 44 7.26 1.75 -8.19
CA HIS A 44 7.85 1.08 -7.03
C HIS A 44 6.95 -0.04 -6.50
N ALA A 45 5.63 0.19 -6.45
CA ALA A 45 4.67 -0.84 -6.05
C ALA A 45 4.69 -2.03 -7.01
N HIS A 46 4.72 -1.74 -8.31
CA HIS A 46 4.81 -2.75 -9.37
C HIS A 46 6.11 -3.54 -9.26
N GLU A 47 7.27 -2.88 -9.23
CA GLU A 47 8.57 -3.55 -9.09
C GLU A 47 8.60 -4.44 -7.85
N ALA A 48 8.12 -3.95 -6.70
CA ALA A 48 8.09 -4.71 -5.45
C ALA A 48 7.22 -5.98 -5.57
N ALA A 49 6.00 -5.87 -6.10
CA ALA A 49 5.10 -7.02 -6.27
C ALA A 49 5.72 -8.09 -7.18
N HIS A 50 6.30 -7.68 -8.31
CA HIS A 50 6.95 -8.60 -9.25
C HIS A 50 8.19 -9.25 -8.67
N ARG A 51 8.99 -8.50 -7.89
CA ARG A 51 10.17 -9.04 -7.22
C ARG A 51 9.79 -10.10 -6.18
N ILE A 52 8.80 -9.83 -5.33
CA ILE A 52 8.33 -10.79 -4.33
C ILE A 52 7.76 -12.05 -5.02
N ARG A 53 7.03 -11.89 -6.13
CA ARG A 53 6.56 -13.03 -6.94
C ARG A 53 7.73 -13.85 -7.50
N GLN A 54 8.77 -13.20 -7.99
CA GLN A 54 9.96 -13.88 -8.54
C GLN A 54 10.75 -14.62 -7.46
N GLU A 55 10.82 -14.08 -6.25
CA GLU A 55 11.45 -14.74 -5.10
C GLU A 55 10.69 -16.01 -4.69
N GLY A 56 9.38 -16.09 -4.98
CA GLY A 56 8.58 -17.31 -4.90
C GLY A 56 8.28 -17.80 -3.49
N GLN A 57 8.63 -17.03 -2.46
CA GLN A 57 8.42 -17.37 -1.06
C GLN A 57 7.05 -16.93 -0.54
N ALA A 58 6.46 -15.89 -1.12
CA ALA A 58 5.15 -15.41 -0.71
C ALA A 58 4.04 -16.36 -1.18
N MET A 59 3.15 -16.71 -0.26
CA MET A 59 1.95 -17.49 -0.54
C MET A 59 0.86 -16.63 -1.15
N GLU A 60 0.81 -15.36 -0.75
CA GLU A 60 -0.18 -14.39 -1.24
C GLU A 60 0.53 -13.06 -1.50
N ILE A 61 0.15 -12.39 -2.58
CA ILE A 61 0.61 -11.05 -2.92
C ILE A 61 -0.57 -10.32 -3.52
N GLN A 62 -0.87 -9.13 -3.00
CA GLN A 62 -1.93 -8.28 -3.53
C GLN A 62 -1.47 -6.82 -3.53
N VAL A 63 -1.72 -6.10 -4.62
CA VAL A 63 -1.56 -4.64 -4.68
C VAL A 63 -2.91 -3.99 -4.92
N ILE A 64 -3.25 -3.05 -4.04
CA ILE A 64 -4.50 -2.30 -4.08
C ILE A 64 -4.19 -0.82 -4.29
N ARG A 65 -4.88 -0.17 -5.23
CA ARG A 65 -4.89 1.29 -5.32
C ARG A 65 -5.82 1.86 -4.26
N LEU A 66 -5.28 2.73 -3.41
CA LEU A 66 -6.00 3.26 -2.24
C LEU A 66 -7.11 4.25 -2.61
N SER A 67 -7.05 4.90 -3.77
CA SER A 67 -8.03 5.91 -4.18
C SER A 67 -9.40 5.35 -4.55
N ASP A 68 -9.43 4.13 -5.10
CA ASP A 68 -10.64 3.49 -5.63
C ASP A 68 -10.81 2.03 -5.19
N GLY A 69 -9.84 1.46 -4.47
CA GLY A 69 -9.84 0.07 -4.02
C GLY A 69 -9.56 -0.94 -5.15
N ALA A 70 -9.10 -0.49 -6.33
CA ALA A 70 -8.83 -1.38 -7.44
C ALA A 70 -7.67 -2.34 -7.13
N VAL A 71 -7.88 -3.63 -7.39
CA VAL A 71 -6.82 -4.64 -7.32
C VAL A 71 -6.01 -4.60 -8.61
N LEU A 72 -4.76 -4.18 -8.49
CA LEU A 72 -3.83 -4.02 -9.62
C LEU A 72 -3.01 -5.31 -9.84
N PHE A 73 -2.76 -6.05 -8.77
CA PHE A 73 -2.04 -7.30 -8.80
C PHE A 73 -2.61 -8.24 -7.74
N ASP A 74 -2.79 -9.51 -8.09
CA ASP A 74 -3.21 -10.57 -7.18
C ASP A 74 -2.62 -11.90 -7.64
N LEU A 75 -1.74 -12.48 -6.81
CA LEU A 75 -1.06 -13.74 -7.13
C LEU A 75 -2.03 -14.92 -7.23
N LEU A 76 -3.00 -15.01 -6.33
CA LEU A 76 -3.92 -16.16 -6.24
C LEU A 76 -5.01 -16.08 -7.32
N ALA A 77 -5.51 -14.87 -7.60
CA ALA A 77 -6.49 -14.65 -8.65
C ALA A 77 -5.87 -14.55 -10.06
N GLY A 78 -4.54 -14.56 -10.17
CA GLY A 78 -3.83 -14.42 -11.45
C GLY A 78 -4.01 -13.05 -12.11
N ILE A 79 -4.21 -12.01 -11.31
CA ILE A 79 -4.39 -10.63 -11.78
C ILE A 79 -3.01 -9.96 -11.85
N ASP A 80 -2.70 -9.40 -13.01
CA ASP A 80 -1.48 -8.65 -13.25
C ASP A 80 -1.80 -7.55 -14.28
N ARG A 81 -2.14 -6.35 -13.78
CA ARG A 81 -2.47 -5.20 -14.64
C ARG A 81 -1.20 -4.62 -15.25
N PRO A 82 -1.23 -4.10 -16.49
CA PRO A 82 -0.08 -3.43 -17.06
C PRO A 82 0.20 -2.12 -16.31
N LEU A 83 1.48 -1.73 -16.16
CA LEU A 83 1.90 -0.57 -15.34
C LEU A 83 1.19 0.76 -15.65
N ASN A 84 0.73 0.98 -16.88
CA ASN A 84 -0.03 2.18 -17.25
C ASN A 84 -1.45 2.23 -16.64
N GLU A 85 -1.94 1.11 -16.11
CA GLU A 85 -3.21 0.98 -15.40
C GLU A 85 -3.03 1.03 -13.87
N TRP A 86 -1.82 1.24 -13.35
CA TRP A 86 -1.52 1.37 -11.91
C TRP A 86 -1.63 2.80 -11.43
#